data_AF-A0A0J9RQX9-F1
#
_entry.id   AF-A0A0J9RQX9-F1
#
_cell.length_a   1.000
_cell.length_b   1.000
_cell.length_c   1.000
_cell.angle_alpha   90.00
_cell.angle_beta   90.00
_cell.angle_gamma   90.00
#
_symmetry.space_group_name_H-M   'P 1'
#
loop_
_entity.id
_entity.type
_entity.pdbx_description
1 polymer ?
#
loop_
_entity_poly.entity_id
_entity_poly.type
_entity_poly.pdbx_seq_one_letter_code
_entity_poly.pdbx_strand_id
1 'polypeptide(L)'
;MRLNILYIIILVFVISSQSEAVIPGCDYIDTVDISHIPKLNNSYAYEGLTIPAHLTALYTFSQLADGSQEPVKSHLRACICKLKPCIRFCCPRNKMLPNSRCSDGLTENLKRINPYLKITLQDGTIETYYLLTDI
;
A
#
# COMPACT_ATOMS: atom_id res chain seq x y z
N MET A 1 -19.55 -39.16 20.92
CA MET A 1 -19.91 -38.00 20.05
C MET A 1 -19.48 -36.64 20.60
N ARG A 2 -19.64 -36.31 21.89
CA ARG A 2 -19.24 -34.99 22.44
C ARG A 2 -17.73 -34.69 22.42
N LEU A 3 -16.88 -35.71 22.57
CA LEU A 3 -15.42 -35.56 22.54
C LEU A 3 -14.89 -35.13 21.16
N ASN A 4 -15.50 -35.64 20.08
CA ASN A 4 -15.16 -35.23 18.70
C ASN A 4 -15.55 -33.78 18.42
N ILE A 5 -16.69 -33.31 18.95
CA ILE A 5 -17.13 -31.93 18.75
C ILE A 5 -16.16 -30.95 19.41
N LEU A 6 -15.68 -31.25 20.61
CA LEU A 6 -14.70 -30.41 21.30
C LEU A 6 -13.38 -30.33 20.54
N TYR A 7 -12.91 -31.46 19.98
CA TYR A 7 -11.71 -31.52 19.17
C TYR A 7 -11.83 -30.72 17.87
N ILE A 8 -12.99 -30.77 17.20
CA ILE A 8 -13.28 -29.98 16.00
C ILE A 8 -13.29 -28.47 16.34
N ILE A 9 -13.90 -28.07 17.45
CA ILE A 9 -13.91 -26.66 17.89
C ILE A 9 -12.49 -26.16 18.17
N ILE A 10 -11.66 -26.97 18.85
CA ILE A 10 -10.25 -26.62 19.13
C ILE A 10 -9.47 -26.48 17.83
N LEU A 11 -9.63 -27.40 16.88
CA LEU A 11 -8.99 -27.32 15.56
C LEU A 11 -9.41 -26.05 14.80
N VAL A 12 -10.70 -25.72 14.77
CA VAL A 12 -11.20 -24.49 14.12
C VAL A 12 -10.60 -23.25 14.77
N PHE A 13 -10.52 -23.20 16.11
CA PHE A 13 -9.98 -22.05 16.84
C PHE A 13 -8.48 -21.84 16.56
N VAL A 14 -7.70 -22.92 16.50
CA VAL A 14 -6.27 -22.88 16.17
C VAL A 14 -6.06 -22.40 14.72
N ILE A 15 -6.88 -22.83 13.77
CA ILE A 15 -6.79 -22.40 12.37
C ILE A 15 -7.10 -20.90 12.24
N SER A 16 -8.08 -20.37 12.99
CA SER A 16 -8.43 -18.94 12.95
C SER A 16 -7.35 -18.02 13.52
N SER A 17 -6.48 -18.50 14.42
CA SER A 17 -5.44 -17.67 15.04
C SER A 17 -4.24 -17.33 14.14
N GLN A 18 -4.14 -17.93 12.95
CA GLN A 18 -3.00 -17.74 12.04
C GLN A 18 -3.26 -16.80 10.86
N SER A 19 -4.31 -15.98 10.91
CA SER A 19 -4.48 -14.94 9.89
C SER A 19 -3.61 -13.73 10.23
N GLU A 20 -2.48 -13.58 9.56
CA GLU A 20 -1.88 -12.26 9.35
C GLU A 20 -2.99 -11.35 8.80
N ALA A 21 -3.20 -10.18 9.41
CA ALA A 21 -4.25 -9.27 9.00
C ALA A 21 -3.82 -8.55 7.71
N VAL A 22 -3.94 -9.24 6.58
CA VAL A 22 -3.75 -8.70 5.24
C VAL A 22 -5.11 -8.23 4.71
N ILE A 23 -5.12 -7.13 3.93
CA ILE A 23 -6.34 -6.62 3.31
C ILE A 23 -6.81 -7.62 2.24
N PRO A 24 -8.02 -8.21 2.35
CA PRO A 24 -8.48 -9.22 1.41
C PRO A 24 -8.53 -8.71 -0.04
N GLY A 25 -7.89 -9.46 -0.94
CA GLY A 25 -7.84 -9.17 -2.37
C GLY A 25 -7.10 -7.88 -2.72
N CYS A 26 -6.18 -7.41 -1.88
CA CYS A 26 -5.31 -6.28 -2.18
C CYS A 26 -3.84 -6.70 -2.09
N ASP A 27 -3.07 -6.46 -3.14
CA ASP A 27 -1.64 -6.75 -3.14
C ASP A 27 -0.88 -5.76 -2.26
N TYR A 28 0.20 -6.20 -1.61
CA TYR A 28 0.99 -5.33 -0.74
C TYR A 28 1.49 -4.07 -1.47
N ILE A 29 1.87 -4.20 -2.74
CA ILE A 29 2.36 -3.09 -3.58
C ILE A 29 1.28 -2.05 -3.92
N ASP A 30 0.00 -2.39 -3.73
CA ASP A 30 -1.15 -1.50 -3.91
C ASP A 30 -1.56 -0.78 -2.62
N THR A 31 -0.77 -0.97 -1.55
CA THR A 31 -1.01 -0.38 -0.24
C THR A 31 0.00 0.70 0.12
N VAL A 32 -0.41 1.65 0.95
CA VAL A 32 0.46 2.66 1.56
C VAL A 32 0.38 2.63 3.08
N ASP A 33 1.43 3.10 3.73
CA ASP A 33 1.47 3.26 5.18
C ASP A 33 0.65 4.49 5.59
N ILE A 34 -0.36 4.27 6.45
CA ILE A 34 -1.22 5.31 7.02
C ILE A 34 -1.17 5.30 8.55
N SER A 35 -0.12 4.76 9.15
CA SER A 35 0.02 4.62 10.62
C SER A 35 -0.03 5.94 11.37
N HIS A 36 0.30 7.03 10.69
CA HIS A 36 0.29 8.40 11.22
C HIS A 36 -1.08 9.09 11.07
N ILE A 37 -2.04 8.45 10.40
CA ILE A 37 -3.35 9.03 10.09
C ILE A 37 -4.38 8.63 11.16
N PRO A 38 -5.05 9.58 11.82
CA PRO A 38 -6.08 9.26 12.80
C PRO A 38 -7.32 8.67 12.12
N LYS A 39 -7.97 7.73 12.81
CA LYS A 39 -9.25 7.16 12.36
C LYS A 39 -10.37 8.17 12.57
N LEU A 40 -11.21 8.35 11.54
CA LEU A 40 -12.41 9.17 11.55
C LEU A 40 -13.63 8.25 11.38
N ASN A 41 -14.31 7.96 12.50
CA ASN A 41 -15.42 7.01 12.57
C ASN A 41 -15.03 5.62 12.03
N ASN A 42 -15.47 5.29 10.80
CA ASN A 42 -15.17 4.04 10.12
C ASN A 42 -14.32 4.25 8.84
N SER A 43 -13.54 5.32 8.81
CA SER A 43 -12.72 5.72 7.66
C SER A 43 -11.44 6.43 8.09
N TYR A 44 -10.56 6.69 7.14
CA TYR A 44 -9.34 7.47 7.29
C TYR A 44 -9.29 8.55 6.20
N ALA A 45 -8.84 9.75 6.56
CA ALA A 45 -8.63 10.83 5.59
C ALA A 45 -7.15 10.90 5.21
N TYR A 46 -6.82 10.61 3.94
CA TYR A 46 -5.45 10.58 3.45
C TYR A 46 -5.38 11.23 2.06
N GLU A 47 -4.58 12.28 1.91
CA GLU A 47 -4.40 13.00 0.64
C GLU A 47 -5.72 13.37 -0.08
N GLY A 48 -6.72 13.85 0.66
CA GLY A 48 -8.04 14.20 0.11
C GLY A 48 -8.95 13.02 -0.20
N LEU A 49 -8.50 11.78 0.01
CA LEU A 49 -9.31 10.57 -0.11
C LEU A 49 -9.89 10.14 1.24
N THR A 50 -11.12 9.65 1.20
CA THR A 50 -11.75 8.95 2.32
C THR A 50 -11.58 7.45 2.11
N ILE A 51 -10.72 6.83 2.92
CA ILE A 51 -10.41 5.40 2.87
C ILE A 51 -11.33 4.66 3.83
N PRO A 52 -12.22 3.77 3.36
CA PRO A 52 -13.03 2.92 4.22
C PRO A 52 -12.17 1.99 5.08
N ALA A 53 -12.56 1.76 6.35
CA ALA A 53 -11.78 0.91 7.25
C ALA A 53 -11.61 -0.54 6.75
N HIS A 54 -12.52 -1.06 5.93
CA HIS A 54 -12.40 -2.42 5.35
C HIS A 54 -11.29 -2.53 4.28
N LEU A 55 -10.75 -1.40 3.81
CA LEU A 55 -9.57 -1.34 2.94
C LEU A 55 -8.28 -1.05 3.74
N THR A 56 -8.28 -1.32 5.04
CA THR A 56 -7.12 -1.13 5.92
C THR A 56 -6.87 -2.36 6.77
N ALA A 57 -5.60 -2.62 7.09
CA ALA A 57 -5.23 -3.68 8.02
C ALA A 57 -3.86 -3.42 8.67
N LEU A 58 -3.59 -4.08 9.80
CA LEU A 58 -2.30 -4.01 10.49
C LEU A 58 -1.35 -5.06 9.92
N TYR A 59 -0.19 -4.62 9.44
CA TYR A 59 0.84 -5.48 8.88
C TYR A 59 2.00 -5.58 9.87
N THR A 60 2.56 -6.79 10.00
CA THR A 60 3.75 -7.11 10.80
C THR A 60 4.96 -7.45 9.94
N PHE A 61 4.86 -7.21 8.63
CA PHE A 61 5.92 -7.44 7.67
C PHE A 61 5.99 -6.33 6.60
N SER A 62 7.13 -6.21 5.95
CA SER A 62 7.30 -5.47 4.70
C SER A 62 7.66 -6.42 3.57
N GLN A 63 7.06 -6.25 2.40
CA GLN A 63 7.39 -7.05 1.22
C GLN A 63 8.54 -6.40 0.42
N LEU A 64 9.56 -7.19 0.13
CA LEU A 64 10.69 -6.83 -0.72
C LEU A 64 10.34 -6.93 -2.21
N ALA A 65 11.25 -6.42 -3.06
CA ALA A 65 11.05 -6.40 -4.51
C ALA A 65 10.95 -7.79 -5.15
N ASP A 66 11.57 -8.80 -4.53
CA ASP A 66 11.51 -10.20 -4.94
C ASP A 66 10.26 -10.94 -4.40
N GLY A 67 9.39 -10.24 -3.67
CA GLY A 67 8.19 -10.78 -3.06
C GLY A 67 8.41 -11.44 -1.68
N SER A 68 9.66 -11.56 -1.22
CA SER A 68 9.93 -12.03 0.13
C SER A 68 9.44 -11.05 1.19
N GLN A 69 9.18 -11.54 2.40
CA GLN A 69 8.68 -10.74 3.51
C GLN A 69 9.73 -10.63 4.61
N GLU A 70 9.95 -9.41 5.07
CA GLU A 70 10.78 -9.13 6.23
C GLU A 70 9.90 -8.72 7.42
N PRO A 71 10.09 -9.30 8.61
CA PRO A 71 9.33 -8.92 9.80
C PRO A 71 9.69 -7.49 10.23
N VAL A 72 8.67 -6.68 10.49
CA VAL A 72 8.82 -5.29 10.94
C VAL A 72 7.85 -4.98 12.08
N LYS A 73 8.00 -3.80 12.70
CA LYS A 73 7.03 -3.33 13.69
C LYS A 73 5.64 -3.22 13.07
N SER A 74 4.62 -3.60 13.84
CA SER A 74 3.21 -3.48 13.43
C SER A 74 2.90 -2.05 12.97
N HIS A 75 2.34 -1.93 11.76
CA HIS A 75 2.00 -0.66 11.13
C HIS A 75 0.70 -0.79 10.33
N LEU A 76 -0.07 0.30 10.25
CA LEU A 76 -1.36 0.31 9.56
C LEU A 76 -1.15 0.63 8.09
N ARG A 77 -1.66 -0.22 7.21
CA ARG A 77 -1.63 -0.01 5.76
C ARG A 77 -3.04 0.12 5.19
N ALA A 78 -3.14 0.83 4.06
CA ALA A 78 -4.39 1.04 3.34
C ALA A 78 -4.25 0.74 1.84
N CYS A 79 -5.24 0.06 1.27
CA CYS A 79 -5.31 -0.30 -0.15
C CYS A 79 -5.83 0.86 -1.00
N ILE A 80 -4.98 1.85 -1.27
CA ILE A 80 -5.40 3.08 -1.96
C ILE A 80 -5.57 2.90 -3.47
N CYS A 81 -4.87 1.94 -4.09
CA CYS A 81 -4.87 1.77 -5.53
C CYS A 81 -6.16 1.15 -6.09
N LYS A 82 -7.04 0.66 -5.20
CA LYS A 82 -8.43 0.31 -5.52
C LYS A 82 -9.37 1.51 -5.60
N LEU A 83 -8.98 2.64 -5.01
CA LEU A 83 -9.80 3.86 -4.93
C LEU A 83 -9.40 4.89 -5.99
N LYS A 84 -8.11 4.95 -6.35
CA LYS A 84 -7.58 5.79 -7.42
C LYS A 84 -6.43 5.10 -8.16
N PRO A 85 -6.13 5.48 -9.41
CA PRO A 85 -4.92 5.04 -10.08
C PRO A 85 -3.66 5.35 -9.25
N CYS A 86 -2.73 4.40 -9.22
CA CYS A 86 -1.45 4.55 -8.54
C CYS A 86 -0.30 4.45 -9.52
N ILE A 87 0.79 5.16 -9.21
CA ILE A 87 2.08 4.98 -9.86
C ILE A 87 3.08 4.46 -8.84
N ARG A 88 3.77 3.38 -9.21
CA ARG A 88 4.83 2.82 -8.38
C ARG A 88 6.11 3.63 -8.56
N PHE A 89 6.50 4.34 -7.51
CA PHE A 89 7.79 5.03 -7.45
C PHE A 89 8.82 4.18 -6.71
N CYS A 90 10.07 4.22 -7.18
CA CYS A 90 11.20 3.57 -6.50
C CYS A 90 11.70 4.37 -5.29
N CYS A 91 11.44 5.68 -5.28
CA CYS A 91 11.86 6.61 -4.24
C CYS A 91 10.68 7.48 -3.81
N PRO A 92 10.74 8.08 -2.61
CA PRO A 92 9.82 9.15 -2.25
C PRO A 92 9.78 10.24 -3.33
N ARG A 93 8.61 10.89 -3.49
CA ARG A 93 8.47 12.02 -4.42
C ARG A 93 9.61 13.02 -4.16
N ASN A 94 10.21 13.54 -5.23
CA ASN A 94 11.29 14.51 -5.18
C ASN A 94 12.63 14.01 -4.60
N LYS A 95 12.84 12.68 -4.53
CA LYS A 95 14.10 12.08 -4.03
C LYS A 95 14.80 11.15 -5.02
N MET A 96 14.37 11.10 -6.28
CA MET A 96 14.98 10.22 -7.28
C MET A 96 16.23 10.87 -7.90
N LEU A 97 17.38 10.20 -7.80
CA LEU A 97 18.63 10.64 -8.44
C LEU A 97 18.77 10.03 -9.85
N PRO A 98 19.54 10.67 -10.76
CA PRO A 98 19.77 10.15 -12.12
C PRO A 98 20.43 8.77 -12.18
N ASN A 99 21.13 8.35 -11.12
CA ASN A 99 21.81 7.05 -11.02
C ASN A 99 20.94 5.96 -10.37
N SER A 100 19.61 6.10 -10.41
CA SER A 100 18.65 5.16 -9.84
C SER A 100 18.77 4.94 -8.33
N ARG A 101 19.43 5.87 -7.61
CA ARG A 101 19.47 5.89 -6.14
C ARG A 101 18.46 6.89 -5.59
N CYS A 102 17.99 6.65 -4.37
CA CYS A 102 17.21 7.65 -3.64
C CYS A 102 18.15 8.59 -2.90
N SER A 103 17.88 9.90 -2.97
CA SER A 103 18.56 10.93 -2.20
C SER A 103 17.95 11.05 -0.80
N ASP A 104 18.77 11.40 0.17
CA ASP A 104 18.41 11.77 1.55
C ASP A 104 17.86 13.21 1.65
N GLY A 105 18.24 14.13 0.77
CA GLY A 105 18.04 15.57 0.97
C GLY A 105 18.01 16.36 -0.36
N LEU A 106 17.05 17.27 -0.49
CA LEU A 106 16.71 18.09 -1.67
C LEU A 106 17.91 18.43 -2.58
N THR A 107 18.05 17.72 -3.71
CA THR A 107 18.91 18.18 -4.80
C THR A 107 18.05 19.05 -5.72
N GLU A 108 18.46 20.31 -5.94
CA GLU A 108 17.86 21.29 -6.87
C GLU A 108 17.64 20.79 -8.32
N ASN A 109 18.11 19.58 -8.63
CA ASN A 109 18.11 18.98 -9.96
C ASN A 109 16.76 18.43 -10.43
N LEU A 110 15.69 18.51 -9.62
CA LEU A 110 14.34 18.05 -10.03
C LEU A 110 13.77 18.82 -11.23
N LYS A 111 14.24 20.05 -11.49
CA LYS A 111 13.88 20.82 -12.69
C LYS A 111 14.31 20.16 -14.00
N ARG A 112 15.18 19.13 -13.96
CA ARG A 112 15.71 18.45 -15.16
C ARG A 112 14.98 17.17 -15.54
N ILE A 113 14.02 16.70 -14.74
CA ILE A 113 13.22 15.52 -15.05
C ILE A 113 11.93 16.02 -15.68
N ASN A 114 11.70 15.71 -16.95
CA ASN A 114 10.41 15.94 -17.62
C ASN A 114 9.35 15.06 -16.92
N PRO A 115 8.56 15.59 -15.97
CA PRO A 115 7.85 14.76 -15.01
C PRO A 115 6.45 14.40 -15.54
N TYR A 116 6.33 14.23 -16.85
CA TYR A 116 5.10 13.83 -17.51
C TYR A 116 5.20 12.35 -17.88
N LEU A 117 4.17 11.60 -17.52
CA LEU A 117 4.05 10.19 -17.88
C LEU A 117 2.86 10.01 -18.82
N LYS A 118 3.07 9.29 -19.92
CA LYS A 118 1.99 8.86 -20.80
C LYS A 118 1.43 7.55 -20.25
N ILE A 119 0.16 7.56 -19.85
CA ILE A 119 -0.54 6.40 -19.31
C ILE A 119 -1.53 5.93 -20.37
N THR A 120 -1.45 4.65 -20.71
CA THR A 120 -2.46 3.98 -21.54
C THR A 120 -3.60 3.52 -20.62
N LEU A 121 -4.80 4.04 -20.85
CA LEU A 121 -6.02 3.66 -20.13
C LEU A 121 -6.57 2.32 -20.65
N GLN A 122 -7.53 1.76 -19.92
CA GLN A 122 -8.15 0.46 -20.26
C GLN A 122 -8.86 0.47 -21.63
N ASP A 123 -9.35 1.64 -22.06
CA ASP A 123 -9.98 1.84 -23.37
C ASP A 123 -8.96 2.03 -24.52
N GLY A 124 -7.66 1.98 -24.21
CA GLY A 124 -6.55 2.15 -25.15
C GLY A 124 -6.19 3.61 -25.43
N THR A 125 -6.88 4.58 -24.84
CA THR A 125 -6.51 5.99 -24.96
C THR A 125 -5.23 6.28 -24.18
N ILE A 126 -4.48 7.29 -24.62
CA ILE A 126 -3.23 7.72 -23.98
C ILE A 126 -3.44 9.10 -23.39
N GLU A 127 -3.30 9.20 -22.08
CA GLU A 127 -3.36 10.45 -21.33
C GLU A 127 -1.98 10.81 -20.79
N THR A 128 -1.72 12.11 -20.62
CA THR A 128 -0.45 12.60 -20.09
C THR A 128 -0.68 13.17 -18.70
N TYR A 129 -0.04 12.58 -17.69
CA TYR A 129 -0.15 12.94 -16.28
C TYR A 129 1.12 13.62 -15.79
N TYR A 130 0.98 14.71 -15.03
CA TYR A 130 2.10 15.33 -14.32
C TYR A 130 2.33 14.65 -12.97
N LEU A 131 3.48 13.97 -12.85
CA LEU A 131 3.84 13.10 -11.73
C LEU A 131 3.85 13.78 -10.34
N LEU A 132 3.90 15.11 -10.29
CA LEU A 132 4.01 15.86 -9.03
C LEU A 132 2.68 16.43 -8.53
N THR A 133 1.65 16.53 -9.37
CA THR A 133 0.37 17.16 -8.99
C THR A 133 -0.86 16.35 -9.33
N ASP A 134 -0.81 15.47 -10.34
CA ASP A 134 -2.02 14.86 -10.89
C ASP A 134 -2.34 13.48 -10.29
N ILE A 135 -1.50 13.00 -9.36
CA ILE A 135 -1.56 11.65 -8.76
C ILE A 135 -1.50 11.70 -7.23
#